data_AF-A0A4R8S271-F1
#
_entry.id   AF-A0A4R8S271-F1
#
_cell.length_a   1.000
_cell.length_b   1.000
_cell.length_c   1.000
_cell.angle_alpha   90.00
_cell.angle_beta   90.00
_cell.angle_gamma   90.00
#
_symmetry.space_group_name_H-M   'P 1'
#
loop_
_entity.id
_entity.type
_entity.pdbx_description
1 polymer ?
#
loop_
_entity_poly.entity_id
_entity_poly.type
_entity_poly.pdbx_seq_one_letter_code
_entity_poly.pdbx_strand_id
1 'polypeptide(L)'
;MSVITYNHAQIDALVDQLNNVANQYEQTLADLQHDVAPLANNQGQDAGAYQEVQKKWHQQADVVHQIMAQLNGAVHQGNLDAAHTDQNNAGAWHQ
;
A
#
# COMPACT_ATOMS: atom_id res chain seq x y z
N MET A 1 30.02 3.47 -13.37
CA MET A 1 29.63 2.99 -12.02
C MET A 1 28.51 3.87 -11.51
N SER A 2 27.47 3.25 -10.93
CA SER A 2 26.52 3.87 -9.99
C SER A 2 25.30 4.60 -10.56
N VAL A 3 24.40 3.88 -11.25
CA VAL A 3 23.00 4.30 -11.46
C VAL A 3 22.00 3.53 -10.58
N ILE A 4 22.44 2.44 -9.93
CA ILE A 4 21.56 1.57 -9.13
C ILE A 4 21.23 2.20 -7.76
N THR A 5 22.18 2.90 -7.13
CA THR A 5 22.00 3.51 -5.79
C THR A 5 21.00 4.66 -5.76
N TYR A 6 20.89 5.44 -6.85
CA TYR A 6 19.96 6.58 -6.91
C TYR A 6 18.50 6.14 -6.92
N ASN A 7 18.21 4.95 -7.45
CA ASN A 7 16.85 4.42 -7.55
C ASN A 7 16.33 3.88 -6.21
N HIS A 8 17.19 3.27 -5.40
CA HIS A 8 16.79 2.57 -4.18
C HIS A 8 16.21 3.51 -3.10
N ALA A 9 16.90 4.63 -2.83
CA ALA A 9 16.42 5.60 -1.84
C ALA A 9 15.10 6.28 -2.26
N GLN A 10 14.88 6.46 -3.56
CA GLN A 10 13.63 7.01 -4.09
C GLN A 10 12.49 6.00 -4.00
N ILE A 11 12.79 4.72 -4.21
CA ILE A 11 11.84 3.62 -4.08
C ILE A 11 11.43 3.41 -2.62
N ASP A 12 12.38 3.40 -1.68
CA ASP A 12 12.09 3.27 -0.25
C ASP A 12 11.23 4.46 0.24
N ALA A 13 11.55 5.68 -0.20
CA ALA A 13 10.72 6.87 0.11
C ALA A 13 9.30 6.80 -0.48
N LEU A 14 9.15 6.22 -1.68
CA LEU A 14 7.83 5.99 -2.29
C LEU A 14 7.04 4.96 -1.48
N VAL A 15 7.67 3.88 -1.02
CA VAL A 15 7.05 2.88 -0.15
C VAL A 15 6.56 3.51 1.16
N ASP A 16 7.38 4.35 1.80
CA ASP A 16 6.99 5.05 3.01
C ASP A 16 5.83 6.03 2.79
N GLN A 17 5.84 6.76 1.66
CA GLN A 17 4.71 7.62 1.28
C GLN A 17 3.43 6.81 1.07
N LEU A 18 3.54 5.67 0.39
CA LEU A 18 2.42 4.79 0.11
C LEU A 18 1.83 4.18 1.40
N ASN A 19 2.68 3.75 2.35
CA ASN A 19 2.24 3.29 3.66
C ASN A 19 1.51 4.40 4.44
N ASN A 20 2.01 5.64 4.38
CA ASN A 20 1.33 6.78 5.01
C ASN A 20 -0.05 7.05 4.37
N VAL A 21 -0.14 6.99 3.05
CA VAL A 21 -1.42 7.14 2.33
C VAL A 21 -2.39 6.02 2.71
N ALA A 22 -1.92 4.77 2.82
CA ALA A 22 -2.74 3.64 3.24
C ALA A 22 -3.28 3.83 4.67
N ASN A 23 -2.41 4.18 5.62
CA ASN A 23 -2.81 4.46 6.99
C ASN A 23 -3.82 5.61 7.08
N GLN A 24 -3.60 6.69 6.32
CA GLN A 24 -4.52 7.83 6.29
C GLN A 24 -5.88 7.46 5.68
N TYR A 25 -5.89 6.57 4.69
CA TYR A 25 -7.11 6.02 4.11
C TYR A 25 -7.87 5.15 5.12
N GLU A 26 -7.19 4.28 5.86
CA GLU A 26 -7.79 3.46 6.93
C GLU A 26 -8.39 4.32 8.05
N GLN A 27 -7.68 5.38 8.48
CA GLN A 27 -8.22 6.32 9.48
C GLN A 27 -9.48 7.03 8.97
N THR A 28 -9.44 7.53 7.73
CA THR A 28 -10.60 8.17 7.11
C THR A 28 -11.79 7.20 6.99
N LEU A 29 -11.52 5.91 6.73
CA LEU A 29 -12.54 4.86 6.69
C LEU A 29 -13.16 4.63 8.08
N ALA A 30 -12.33 4.57 9.12
CA ALA A 30 -12.79 4.38 10.49
C ALA A 30 -13.67 5.55 10.96
N ASP A 31 -13.26 6.78 10.64
CA ASP A 31 -14.01 8.00 10.93
C ASP A 31 -15.36 8.00 10.20
N LEU A 32 -15.37 7.67 8.90
CA LEU A 32 -16.61 7.61 8.14
C LEU A 32 -17.55 6.52 8.68
N GLN A 33 -17.04 5.34 9.03
CA GLN A 33 -17.85 4.29 9.66
C GLN A 33 -18.46 4.76 10.98
N HIS A 34 -17.68 5.48 11.79
CA HIS A 34 -18.16 6.09 13.02
C HIS A 34 -19.28 7.09 12.78
N ASP A 35 -19.15 7.96 11.78
CA ASP A 35 -20.12 8.98 11.44
C ASP A 35 -21.43 8.41 10.89
N VAL A 36 -21.36 7.29 10.15
CA VAL A 36 -22.53 6.71 9.49
C VAL A 36 -23.23 5.65 10.36
N ALA A 37 -22.54 5.06 11.35
CA ALA A 37 -23.13 4.08 12.28
C ALA A 37 -24.43 4.55 13.00
N PRO A 38 -24.56 5.82 13.45
CA PRO A 38 -25.79 6.34 14.04
C PRO A 38 -26.95 6.43 13.05
N LEU A 39 -26.65 6.63 11.76
CA LEU A 39 -27.65 6.70 10.69
C LEU A 39 -28.24 5.32 10.39
N ALA A 40 -27.41 4.28 10.46
CA ALA A 40 -27.85 2.89 10.31
C ALA A 40 -28.83 2.45 11.42
N ASN A 41 -28.67 2.98 12.64
CA ASN A 41 -29.56 2.67 13.77
C ASN A 41 -30.96 3.30 13.65
N ASN A 42 -31.18 4.23 12.73
CA ASN A 42 -32.43 5.00 12.64
C ASN A 42 -33.41 4.54 11.56
N GLN A 43 -33.09 3.56 10.70
CA GLN A 43 -33.92 3.33 9.50
C GLN A 43 -34.18 1.87 9.12
N GLY A 44 -35.46 1.50 9.11
CA GLY A 44 -35.97 0.20 8.65
C GLY A 44 -36.13 0.04 7.12
N GLN A 45 -35.69 1.02 6.31
CA GLN A 45 -35.74 0.96 4.83
C GLN A 45 -34.40 1.31 4.15
N ASP A 46 -33.59 2.20 4.72
CA ASP A 46 -32.29 2.60 4.15
C ASP A 46 -31.11 1.73 4.62
N ALA A 47 -31.33 0.78 5.54
CA ALA A 47 -30.30 -0.14 6.02
C ALA A 47 -29.67 -0.99 4.90
N GLY A 48 -30.43 -1.35 3.86
CA GLY A 48 -29.91 -2.09 2.71
C GLY A 48 -28.98 -1.25 1.83
N ALA A 49 -29.33 0.03 1.60
CA ALA A 49 -28.49 0.96 0.87
C ALA A 49 -27.17 1.25 1.61
N TYR A 50 -27.25 1.34 2.95
CA TYR A 50 -26.06 1.49 3.80
C TYR A 50 -25.09 0.31 3.67
N GLN A 51 -25.61 -0.93 3.74
CA GLN A 51 -24.78 -2.14 3.61
C GLN A 51 -24.10 -2.22 2.24
N GLU A 52 -24.78 -1.80 1.16
CA GLU A 52 -24.23 -1.86 -0.19
C GLU A 52 -23.10 -0.83 -0.39
N VAL A 53 -23.28 0.37 0.17
CA VAL A 53 -22.22 1.39 0.23
C VAL A 53 -21.05 0.83 1.04
N GLN A 54 -21.27 0.36 2.27
CA GLN A 54 -20.21 -0.19 3.11
C GLN A 54 -19.41 -1.30 2.40
N LYS A 55 -20.08 -2.18 1.65
CA LYS A 55 -19.44 -3.24 0.85
C LYS A 55 -18.56 -2.69 -0.28
N LYS A 56 -19.07 -1.75 -1.09
CA LYS A 56 -18.31 -1.16 -2.20
C LYS A 56 -17.08 -0.42 -1.70
N TRP A 57 -17.17 0.23 -0.54
CA TRP A 57 -16.05 0.94 0.08
C TRP A 57 -15.00 -0.02 0.65
N HIS A 58 -15.40 -1.09 1.34
CA HIS A 58 -14.45 -2.14 1.77
C HIS A 58 -13.71 -2.78 0.59
N GLN A 59 -14.41 -3.04 -0.52
CA GLN A 59 -13.78 -3.58 -1.73
C GLN A 59 -12.72 -2.63 -2.31
N GLN A 60 -12.93 -1.31 -2.26
CA GLN A 60 -11.94 -0.35 -2.71
C GLN A 60 -10.71 -0.31 -1.78
N ALA A 61 -10.93 -0.39 -0.47
CA ALA A 61 -9.84 -0.50 0.51
C ALA A 61 -8.98 -1.75 0.25
N ASP A 62 -9.61 -2.89 0.00
CA ASP A 62 -8.90 -4.15 -0.32
C ASP A 62 -8.06 -4.02 -1.60
N VAL A 63 -8.59 -3.38 -2.64
CA VAL A 63 -7.85 -3.13 -3.89
C VAL A 63 -6.63 -2.26 -3.63
N VAL A 64 -6.74 -1.22 -2.81
CA VAL A 64 -5.60 -0.37 -2.43
C VAL A 64 -4.56 -1.21 -1.68
N HIS A 65 -4.97 -1.99 -0.69
CA HIS A 65 -4.06 -2.88 0.04
C HIS A 65 -3.34 -3.89 -0.87
N GLN A 66 -4.04 -4.44 -1.86
CA GLN A 66 -3.44 -5.35 -2.85
C GLN A 66 -2.40 -4.65 -3.72
N ILE A 67 -2.69 -3.44 -4.20
CA ILE A 67 -1.73 -2.64 -4.98
C ILE A 67 -0.49 -2.34 -4.13
N MET A 68 -0.67 -1.97 -2.85
CA MET A 68 0.45 -1.72 -1.94
C MET A 68 1.29 -2.97 -1.71
N ALA A 69 0.66 -4.12 -1.50
CA ALA A 69 1.38 -5.39 -1.32
C ALA A 69 2.19 -5.78 -2.57
N GLN A 70 1.63 -5.56 -3.77
CA GLN A 70 2.32 -5.81 -5.03
C GLN A 70 3.52 -4.87 -5.23
N LEU A 71 3.34 -3.59 -4.91
CA LEU A 71 4.42 -2.60 -4.99
C LEU A 71 5.55 -2.95 -4.02
N ASN A 72 5.25 -3.21 -2.75
CA ASN A 72 6.25 -3.62 -1.76
C ASN A 72 6.98 -4.90 -2.18
N GLY A 73 6.27 -5.88 -2.75
CA GLY A 73 6.88 -7.09 -3.30
C GLY A 73 7.83 -6.80 -4.46
N ALA A 74 7.43 -5.96 -5.41
CA ALA A 74 8.26 -5.57 -6.55
C ALA A 74 9.51 -4.79 -6.12
N VAL A 75 9.37 -3.91 -5.13
CA VAL A 75 10.48 -3.17 -4.52
C VAL A 75 11.46 -4.12 -3.83
N HIS A 76 10.95 -5.01 -2.98
CA HIS A 76 11.80 -5.95 -2.26
C HIS A 76 12.56 -6.88 -3.23
N GLN A 77 11.89 -7.36 -4.28
CA GLN A 77 12.52 -8.17 -5.32
C GLN A 77 13.61 -7.38 -6.07
N GLY A 78 13.33 -6.13 -6.45
CA GLY A 78 14.32 -5.27 -7.09
C GLY A 78 15.55 -5.02 -6.21
N ASN A 79 15.35 -4.88 -4.89
CA ASN A 79 16.42 -4.72 -3.92
C ASN A 79 17.29 -5.97 -3.79
N LEU A 80 16.67 -7.16 -3.78
CA LEU A 80 17.40 -8.45 -3.77
C LEU A 80 18.22 -8.65 -5.05
N ASP A 81 17.64 -8.36 -6.21
CA ASP A 81 18.31 -8.50 -7.50
C ASP A 81 19.50 -7.53 -7.62
N ALA A 82 19.35 -6.30 -7.12
CA ALA A 82 20.43 -5.31 -7.04
C ALA A 82 21.55 -5.77 -6.09
N ALA A 83 21.21 -6.26 -4.90
CA ALA A 83 22.19 -6.75 -3.93
C ALA A 83 22.98 -7.96 -4.47
N HIS A 84 22.31 -8.89 -5.15
CA HIS A 84 22.96 -10.01 -5.83
C HIS A 84 23.92 -9.55 -6.93
N THR A 85 23.51 -8.54 -7.72
CA THR A 85 24.34 -7.97 -8.79
C THR A 85 25.58 -7.28 -8.24
N ASP A 86 25.43 -6.50 -7.16
CA ASP A 86 26.56 -5.82 -6.50
C ASP A 86 27.54 -6.82 -5.88
N GLN A 87 27.06 -7.90 -5.24
CA GLN A 87 27.93 -8.96 -4.71
C GLN A 87 28.71 -9.69 -5.81
N ASN A 88 28.04 -10.04 -6.92
CA ASN A 88 28.70 -10.70 -8.06
C ASN A 88 29.74 -9.79 -8.72
N ASN A 89 29.42 -8.50 -8.89
CA ASN A 89 30.35 -7.54 -9.45
C ASN A 89 31.53 -7.30 -8.50
N ALA A 90 31.32 -7.14 -7.19
CA ALA A 90 32.40 -7.00 -6.21
C ALA A 90 33.35 -8.21 -6.16
N GLY A 91 32.85 -9.41 -6.48
CA GLY A 91 33.67 -10.60 -6.68
C GLY A 91 34.51 -10.58 -7.96
N ALA A 92 34.03 -9.92 -9.03
CA ALA A 92 34.72 -9.83 -10.32
C ALA A 92 35.90 -8.84 -10.32
N TRP A 93 35.95 -7.87 -9.42
CA TRP A 93 37.08 -6.93 -9.27
C TRP A 93 38.23 -7.49 -8.40
N HIS A 94 38.07 -8.67 -7.81
CA HIS A 94 39.09 -9.33 -6.99
C HIS A 94 39.84 -10.47 -7.74
N GLN A 95 39.72 -10.53 -9.07
CA GLN A 95 40.53 -11.40 -9.94
C GLN A 95 41.44 -10.59 -10.86
#